data_AF-A0A7Y3KS83-F1
#
_entry.id   AF-A0A7Y3KS83-F1
#
_cell.length_a   1.000
_cell.length_b   1.000
_cell.length_c   1.000
_cell.angle_alpha   90.00
_cell.angle_beta   90.00
_cell.angle_gamma   90.00
#
_symmetry.space_group_name_H-M   'P 1'
#
loop_
_entity.id
_entity.type
_entity.pdbx_description
1 polymer ?
#
loop_
_entity_poly.entity_id
_entity_poly.type
_entity_poly.pdbx_seq_one_letter_code
_entity_poly.pdbx_strand_id
1 'polypeptide(L)'
;MPVNEEEPTSTSRWRRGAPKRASMVPRQVVLGIDKTERGISFVAGAIALFLALLISPHLFKNSYVTDTLKPSKSNSCVSGYHLLNHLCSRTRLTHPSDWLPQFLEILIVGLAIVAFAWWRKRAGVAVGALFLGLALGTVGLPFLFLGGWLIIRALRLQKYGDATFRGSSAQAREQAKARRQEKRSPSTKSKTRTKTKSPTSSVAPSASKRYTPKQQPRKR
;
A
#
# COMPACT_ATOMS: atom_id res chain seq x y z
N MET A 1 10.41 39.71 50.98
CA MET A 1 9.27 39.21 50.19
C MET A 1 9.77 38.04 49.35
N PRO A 2 9.34 36.80 49.65
CA PRO A 2 9.82 35.58 49.00
C PRO A 2 9.09 35.37 47.67
N VAL A 3 9.81 34.93 46.64
CA VAL A 3 9.21 34.36 45.43
C VAL A 3 9.74 32.94 45.34
N ASN A 4 8.88 31.99 45.74
CA ASN A 4 9.13 30.56 45.60
C ASN A 4 9.11 30.20 44.11
N GLU A 5 10.22 29.65 43.62
CA GLU A 5 10.29 29.04 42.29
C GLU A 5 9.53 27.71 42.32
N GLU A 6 8.44 27.64 41.56
CA GLU A 6 7.64 26.43 41.37
C GLU A 6 8.34 25.43 40.44
N GLU A 7 8.20 24.17 40.84
CA GLU A 7 8.70 22.92 40.28
C GLU A 7 8.26 22.69 38.81
N PRO A 8 9.15 22.28 37.89
CA PRO A 8 8.71 21.86 36.56
C PRO A 8 8.09 20.46 36.61
N THR A 9 6.77 20.44 36.45
CA THR A 9 5.94 19.25 36.29
C THR A 9 6.47 18.32 35.19
N SER A 10 6.66 17.07 35.60
CA SER A 10 6.98 15.89 34.79
C SER A 10 6.03 15.77 33.58
N THR A 11 6.51 16.17 32.41
CA THR A 11 5.81 15.91 31.14
C THR A 11 6.09 14.47 30.67
N SER A 12 4.99 13.84 30.31
CA SER A 12 4.82 12.44 29.95
C SER A 12 5.85 11.91 28.92
N ARG A 13 6.55 10.85 29.33
CA ARG A 13 7.50 10.08 28.53
C ARG A 13 6.76 9.14 27.55
N TRP A 14 6.11 9.69 26.53
CA TRP A 14 5.68 8.94 25.34
C TRP A 14 6.67 9.13 24.19
N ARG A 15 7.80 8.41 24.25
CA ARG A 15 8.62 8.13 23.06
C ARG A 15 9.04 6.68 23.02
N ARG A 16 8.10 5.81 22.67
CA ARG A 16 8.42 4.60 21.89
C ARG A 16 8.53 5.00 20.42
N GLY A 17 9.52 5.85 20.11
CA GLY A 17 9.95 6.07 18.75
C GLY A 17 10.75 4.86 18.33
N ALA A 18 10.14 3.93 17.60
CA ALA A 18 10.91 3.01 16.78
C ALA A 18 11.93 3.86 15.97
N PRO A 19 13.22 3.48 15.93
CA PRO A 19 14.20 4.26 15.19
C PRO A 19 13.69 4.40 13.76
N LYS A 20 13.39 5.63 13.34
CA LYS A 20 13.07 5.95 11.95
C LYS A 20 14.29 5.51 11.17
N ARG A 21 14.21 4.35 10.49
CA ARG A 21 15.22 3.97 9.52
C ARG A 21 15.35 5.17 8.59
N ALA A 22 16.53 5.78 8.56
CA ALA A 22 16.83 6.81 7.59
C ALA A 22 16.52 6.20 6.23
N SER A 23 15.47 6.69 5.57
CA SER A 23 15.21 6.29 4.20
C SER A 23 16.44 6.73 3.42
N MET A 24 17.22 5.76 2.92
CA MET A 24 18.45 6.03 2.14
C MET A 24 18.17 6.90 0.89
N VAL A 25 16.89 7.09 0.53
CA VAL A 25 16.45 7.84 -0.64
C VAL A 25 15.57 9.03 -0.23
N PRO A 26 15.81 10.24 -0.79
CA PRO A 26 14.99 11.42 -0.52
C PRO A 26 13.53 11.19 -0.94
N ARG A 27 12.59 11.68 -0.13
CA ARG A 27 11.14 11.51 -0.34
C ARG A 27 10.66 11.94 -1.74
N GLN A 28 11.32 12.93 -2.34
CA GLN A 28 11.01 13.42 -3.67
C GLN A 28 11.24 12.37 -4.77
N VAL A 29 12.27 11.53 -4.62
CA VAL A 29 12.57 10.44 -5.57
C VAL A 29 11.59 9.28 -5.38
N VAL A 30 11.21 8.99 -4.14
CA VAL A 30 10.22 7.94 -3.83
C VAL A 30 8.81 8.31 -4.32
N LEU A 31 8.42 9.57 -4.16
CA LEU A 31 7.10 10.07 -4.55
C LEU A 31 7.04 10.50 -6.03
N GLY A 32 8.20 10.69 -6.65
CA GLY A 32 8.36 11.02 -8.05
C GLY A 32 8.04 9.85 -8.97
N ILE A 33 7.56 10.19 -10.16
CA ILE A 33 7.34 9.24 -11.25
C ILE A 33 8.60 9.19 -12.14
N ASP A 34 9.04 7.99 -12.50
CA ASP A 34 10.17 7.80 -13.43
C ASP A 34 9.75 8.15 -14.88
N LYS A 35 10.71 8.39 -15.79
CA LYS A 35 10.41 8.68 -17.21
C LYS A 35 9.57 7.57 -17.87
N THR A 36 9.89 6.32 -17.61
CA THR A 36 9.17 5.14 -18.14
C THR A 36 7.77 5.04 -17.57
N GLU A 37 7.64 5.17 -16.25
CA GLU A 37 6.35 5.19 -15.56
C GLU A 37 5.47 6.34 -16.07
N ARG A 38 6.04 7.52 -16.32
CA ARG A 38 5.34 8.67 -16.88
C ARG A 38 4.79 8.38 -18.27
N GLY A 39 5.61 7.78 -19.15
CA GLY A 39 5.19 7.38 -20.48
C GLY A 39 4.01 6.40 -20.45
N ILE A 40 4.13 5.35 -19.64
CA ILE A 40 3.06 4.35 -19.48
C ILE A 40 1.79 5.01 -18.88
N SER A 41 1.94 5.94 -17.94
CA SER A 41 0.81 6.65 -17.34
C SER A 41 0.07 7.55 -18.33
N PHE A 42 0.80 8.20 -19.25
CA PHE A 42 0.16 8.96 -20.33
C PHE A 42 -0.57 8.06 -21.32
N VAL A 43 0.01 6.91 -21.68
CA VAL A 43 -0.67 5.92 -22.53
C VAL A 43 -1.94 5.42 -21.85
N ALA A 44 -1.87 5.08 -20.56
CA ALA A 44 -3.05 4.66 -19.79
C ALA A 44 -4.11 5.76 -19.73
N GLY A 45 -3.72 7.01 -19.47
CA GLY A 45 -4.62 8.16 -19.49
C GLY A 45 -5.26 8.38 -20.87
N ALA A 46 -4.50 8.23 -21.96
CA ALA A 46 -5.02 8.33 -23.32
C ALA A 46 -6.03 7.22 -23.63
N ILE A 47 -5.76 5.98 -23.21
CA ILE A 47 -6.70 4.85 -23.35
C ILE A 47 -7.99 5.14 -22.56
N ALA A 48 -7.89 5.67 -21.35
CA ALA A 48 -9.06 6.04 -20.56
C ALA A 48 -9.92 7.12 -21.25
N LEU A 49 -9.28 8.16 -21.80
CA LEU A 49 -9.97 9.19 -22.57
C LEU A 49 -10.61 8.64 -23.86
N PHE A 50 -9.92 7.72 -24.54
CA PHE A 50 -10.47 7.05 -25.71
C PHE A 50 -11.68 6.18 -25.37
N LEU A 51 -11.67 5.46 -24.25
CA LEU A 51 -12.82 4.72 -23.75
C LEU A 51 -14.00 5.65 -23.43
N ALA A 52 -13.75 6.83 -22.84
CA ALA A 52 -14.78 7.83 -22.63
C ALA A 52 -15.39 8.29 -23.97
N LEU A 53 -14.56 8.54 -24.99
CA LEU A 53 -15.05 8.90 -26.33
C LEU A 53 -15.89 7.79 -26.98
N LEU A 54 -15.51 6.51 -26.80
CA LEU A 54 -16.30 5.38 -27.30
C LEU A 54 -17.67 5.27 -26.63
N ILE A 55 -17.81 5.68 -25.36
CA ILE A 55 -19.09 5.67 -24.63
C ILE A 55 -19.94 6.89 -25.00
N SER A 56 -19.35 7.97 -25.52
CA SER A 56 -20.03 9.22 -25.85
C SER A 56 -21.30 9.07 -26.72
N PRO A 57 -21.36 8.22 -27.76
CA PRO A 57 -22.57 8.04 -28.56
C PRO A 57 -23.79 7.53 -27.77
N HIS A 58 -23.56 6.74 -26.71
CA HIS A 58 -24.63 6.22 -25.84
C HIS A 58 -25.28 7.34 -24.98
N LEU A 59 -24.63 8.50 -24.86
CA LEU A 59 -25.18 9.67 -24.16
C LEU A 59 -26.21 10.45 -24.98
N PHE A 60 -26.24 10.25 -26.30
CA PHE A 60 -27.11 11.01 -27.20
C PHE A 60 -28.26 10.18 -27.77
N LYS A 61 -28.21 8.85 -27.62
CA LYS A 61 -29.20 7.94 -28.20
C LYS A 61 -29.62 6.89 -27.18
N ASN A 62 -30.94 6.66 -27.11
CA ASN A 62 -31.49 5.55 -26.33
C ASN A 62 -30.92 4.24 -26.86
N SER A 63 -30.36 3.43 -25.96
CA SER A 63 -29.69 2.19 -26.30
C SER A 63 -30.50 1.00 -25.81
N TYR A 64 -30.66 -0.01 -26.66
CA TYR A 64 -31.29 -1.27 -26.29
C TYR A 64 -30.25 -2.17 -25.65
N VAL A 65 -30.42 -2.46 -24.37
CA VAL A 65 -29.57 -3.42 -23.65
C VAL A 65 -30.34 -4.73 -23.53
N THR A 66 -29.68 -5.83 -23.89
CA THR A 66 -30.23 -7.19 -23.78
C THR A 66 -29.71 -7.84 -22.52
N ASP A 67 -30.56 -7.91 -21.50
CA ASP A 67 -30.26 -8.63 -20.28
C ASP A 67 -30.45 -10.12 -20.53
N THR A 68 -29.42 -10.92 -20.26
CA THR A 68 -29.48 -12.38 -20.38
C THR A 68 -29.34 -13.04 -19.01
N LEU A 69 -30.23 -13.98 -18.72
CA LEU A 69 -30.21 -14.79 -17.51
C LEU A 69 -30.19 -16.27 -17.86
N LYS A 70 -29.56 -17.05 -16.98
CA LYS A 70 -29.64 -18.51 -17.04
C LYS A 70 -31.07 -18.94 -16.70
N PRO A 71 -31.66 -19.85 -17.48
CA PRO A 71 -32.98 -20.37 -17.21
C PRO A 71 -33.01 -21.14 -15.88
N SER A 72 -34.20 -21.24 -15.29
CA SER A 72 -34.44 -22.12 -14.15
C SER A 72 -34.16 -23.58 -14.53
N LYS A 73 -33.95 -24.46 -13.54
CA LYS A 73 -33.81 -25.91 -13.75
C LYS A 73 -34.99 -26.53 -14.51
N SER A 74 -36.15 -25.86 -14.49
CA SER A 74 -37.37 -26.23 -15.21
C SER A 74 -37.47 -25.66 -16.63
N ASN A 75 -36.39 -25.09 -17.20
CA ASN A 75 -36.38 -24.40 -18.49
C ASN A 75 -37.41 -23.25 -18.60
N SER A 76 -37.86 -22.71 -17.46
CA SER A 76 -38.75 -21.57 -17.40
C SER A 76 -37.97 -20.28 -17.14
N CYS A 77 -38.45 -19.20 -17.73
CA CYS A 77 -37.94 -17.85 -17.51
C CYS A 77 -38.81 -17.10 -16.49
N VAL A 78 -38.20 -16.16 -15.79
CA VAL A 78 -38.92 -15.22 -14.91
C VAL A 78 -39.83 -14.33 -15.76
N SER A 79 -40.96 -13.89 -15.20
CA SER A 79 -41.94 -13.04 -15.90
C SER A 79 -41.28 -11.85 -16.60
N GLY A 80 -41.61 -11.65 -17.88
CA GLY A 80 -41.06 -10.60 -18.75
C GLY A 80 -39.73 -10.94 -19.44
N TYR A 81 -39.24 -12.18 -19.35
CA TYR A 81 -38.12 -12.69 -20.14
C TYR A 81 -38.61 -13.74 -21.14
N HIS A 82 -38.08 -13.70 -22.36
CA HIS A 82 -38.35 -14.69 -23.40
C HIS A 82 -37.22 -15.72 -23.45
N LEU A 83 -37.57 -17.01 -23.53
CA LEU A 83 -36.60 -18.08 -23.67
C LEU A 83 -36.10 -18.10 -25.13
N LEU A 84 -34.84 -17.73 -25.33
CA LEU A 84 -34.13 -17.82 -26.61
C LEU A 84 -33.07 -18.92 -26.48
N ASN A 85 -33.34 -20.07 -27.11
CA ASN A 85 -32.55 -21.29 -27.03
C ASN A 85 -32.36 -21.77 -25.57
N HIS A 86 -31.24 -21.40 -24.95
CA HIS A 86 -30.85 -21.81 -23.60
C HIS A 86 -30.66 -20.62 -22.65
N LEU A 87 -31.11 -19.43 -23.04
CA LEU A 87 -30.96 -18.19 -22.28
C LEU A 87 -32.29 -17.46 -22.21
N CYS A 88 -32.61 -16.91 -21.05
CA CYS A 88 -33.73 -15.99 -20.89
C CYS A 88 -33.26 -14.58 -21.26
N SER A 89 -33.86 -13.94 -22.26
CA SER A 89 -33.50 -12.58 -22.67
C SER A 89 -34.63 -11.59 -22.45
N ARG A 90 -34.28 -10.37 -22.05
CA ARG A 90 -35.18 -9.22 -22.01
C ARG A 90 -34.47 -8.01 -22.56
N THR A 91 -35.07 -7.36 -23.55
CA THR A 91 -34.62 -6.06 -24.05
C THR A 91 -35.18 -4.97 -23.16
N ARG A 92 -34.32 -4.13 -22.60
CA ARG A 92 -34.73 -2.90 -21.90
C ARG A 92 -34.19 -1.69 -22.66
N LEU A 93 -35.04 -0.67 -22.77
CA LEU A 93 -34.63 0.63 -23.26
C LEU A 93 -33.94 1.35 -22.11
N THR A 94 -32.64 1.61 -22.24
CA THR A 94 -31.87 2.40 -21.27
C THR A 94 -31.87 3.87 -21.68
N HIS A 95 -32.04 4.75 -20.70
CA HIS A 95 -32.03 6.19 -20.94
C HIS A 95 -30.57 6.69 -20.88
N PRO A 96 -30.19 7.72 -21.65
CA PRO A 96 -28.83 8.25 -21.65
C PRO A 96 -28.31 8.69 -20.27
N SER A 97 -29.21 9.07 -19.36
CA SER A 97 -28.88 9.40 -17.96
C SER A 97 -28.20 8.26 -17.21
N ASP A 98 -28.47 7.01 -17.58
CA ASP A 98 -27.91 5.83 -16.92
C ASP A 98 -26.41 5.68 -17.25
N TRP A 99 -25.99 6.14 -18.44
CA TRP A 99 -24.61 6.08 -18.92
C TRP A 99 -23.78 7.30 -18.50
N LEU A 100 -24.44 8.42 -18.19
CA LEU A 100 -23.81 9.66 -17.78
C LEU A 100 -22.85 9.54 -16.58
N PRO A 101 -23.20 8.88 -15.46
CA PRO A 101 -22.29 8.78 -14.32
C PRO A 101 -21.03 7.98 -14.67
N GLN A 102 -21.17 6.89 -15.43
CA GLN A 102 -20.05 6.06 -15.84
C GLN A 102 -19.13 6.79 -16.81
N PHE A 103 -19.68 7.54 -17.76
CA PHE A 103 -18.90 8.40 -18.65
C PHE A 103 -18.13 9.48 -17.89
N LEU A 104 -18.80 10.20 -16.99
CA LEU A 104 -18.18 11.26 -16.19
C LEU A 104 -17.07 10.70 -15.29
N GLU A 105 -17.28 9.54 -14.68
CA GLU A 105 -16.27 8.86 -13.88
C GLU A 105 -15.02 8.55 -14.70
N ILE A 106 -15.15 7.90 -15.86
CA ILE A 106 -14.02 7.55 -16.73
C ILE A 106 -13.30 8.82 -17.21
N LEU A 107 -14.05 9.85 -17.58
CA LEU A 107 -13.50 11.10 -18.09
C LEU A 107 -12.73 11.88 -17.00
N ILE A 108 -13.32 12.07 -15.83
CA ILE A 108 -12.71 12.81 -14.71
C ILE A 108 -11.48 12.06 -14.21
N VAL A 109 -11.58 10.74 -14.00
CA VAL A 109 -10.47 9.94 -13.50
C VAL A 109 -9.36 9.82 -14.55
N GLY A 110 -9.72 9.66 -15.84
CA GLY A 110 -8.77 9.67 -16.96
C GLY A 110 -7.99 10.98 -17.04
N LEU A 111 -8.67 12.13 -16.97
CA LEU A 111 -8.03 13.45 -16.89
C LEU A 111 -7.14 13.59 -15.65
N ALA A 112 -7.62 13.11 -14.49
CA ALA A 112 -6.83 13.15 -13.26
C ALA A 112 -5.54 12.33 -13.39
N ILE A 113 -5.57 11.14 -14.00
CA ILE A 113 -4.38 10.32 -14.27
C ILE A 113 -3.37 11.11 -15.13
N VAL A 114 -3.84 11.75 -16.20
CA VAL A 114 -3.00 12.58 -17.08
C VAL A 114 -2.41 13.77 -16.31
N ALA A 115 -3.21 14.46 -15.50
CA ALA A 115 -2.77 15.60 -14.69
C ALA A 115 -1.73 15.17 -13.62
N PHE A 116 -1.96 14.05 -12.92
CA PHE A 116 -0.99 13.54 -11.94
C PHE A 116 0.29 13.01 -12.61
N ALA A 117 0.20 12.43 -13.80
CA ALA A 117 1.37 12.08 -14.61
C ALA A 117 2.14 13.34 -15.08
N TRP A 118 1.44 14.45 -15.33
CA TRP A 118 2.05 15.74 -15.63
C TRP A 118 2.79 16.31 -14.42
N TRP A 119 2.15 16.34 -13.25
CA TRP A 119 2.73 16.82 -11.99
C TRP A 119 3.74 15.85 -11.35
N ARG A 120 4.02 14.73 -12.02
CA ARG A 120 4.98 13.70 -11.58
C ARG A 120 4.66 13.11 -10.19
N LYS A 121 3.36 13.02 -9.84
CA LYS A 121 2.89 12.49 -8.55
C LYS A 121 2.47 11.03 -8.71
N ARG A 122 3.35 10.10 -8.29
CA ARG A 122 3.11 8.65 -8.42
C ARG A 122 1.83 8.17 -7.71
N ALA A 123 1.58 8.68 -6.51
CA ALA A 123 0.45 8.27 -5.69
C ALA A 123 -0.91 8.58 -6.37
N GLY A 124 -1.02 9.75 -7.01
CA GLY A 124 -2.25 10.14 -7.71
C GLY A 124 -2.54 9.23 -8.91
N VAL A 125 -1.51 8.90 -9.70
CA VAL A 125 -1.63 7.96 -10.83
C VAL A 125 -2.01 6.57 -10.35
N ALA A 126 -1.37 6.06 -9.29
CA ALA A 126 -1.66 4.72 -8.77
C ALA A 126 -3.09 4.61 -8.23
N VAL A 127 -3.55 5.60 -7.46
CA VAL A 127 -4.92 5.64 -6.93
C VAL A 127 -5.93 5.80 -8.06
N GLY A 128 -5.68 6.71 -9.01
CA GLY A 128 -6.56 6.90 -10.17
C GLY A 128 -6.68 5.63 -11.03
N ALA A 129 -5.57 4.95 -11.30
CA ALA A 129 -5.57 3.70 -12.06
C ALA A 129 -6.31 2.56 -11.33
N LEU A 130 -6.14 2.43 -10.01
CA LEU A 130 -6.89 1.44 -9.23
C LEU A 130 -8.39 1.75 -9.21
N PHE A 131 -8.75 3.01 -8.99
CA PHE A 131 -10.15 3.44 -8.94
C PHE A 131 -10.84 3.20 -10.29
N LEU A 132 -10.20 3.63 -11.39
CA LEU A 132 -10.69 3.40 -12.75
C LEU A 132 -10.81 1.91 -13.09
N GLY A 133 -9.82 1.12 -12.66
CA GLY A 133 -9.83 -0.33 -12.85
C GLY A 133 -10.96 -1.03 -12.11
N LEU A 134 -11.32 -0.57 -10.91
CA LEU A 134 -12.48 -1.08 -10.17
C LEU A 134 -13.79 -0.66 -10.81
N ALA A 135 -13.90 0.60 -11.24
CA ALA A 135 -15.09 1.14 -11.89
C ALA A 135 -15.45 0.41 -13.20
N LEU A 136 -14.45 0.07 -14.00
CA LEU A 136 -14.62 -0.64 -15.28
C LEU A 136 -14.76 -2.17 -15.14
N GLY A 137 -14.58 -2.73 -13.94
CA GLY A 137 -14.65 -4.18 -13.71
C GLY A 137 -13.63 -4.98 -14.53
N THR A 138 -14.09 -5.96 -15.31
CA THR A 138 -13.21 -6.85 -16.09
C THR A 138 -12.43 -6.11 -17.17
N VAL A 139 -13.04 -5.11 -17.83
CA VAL A 139 -12.35 -4.25 -18.81
C VAL A 139 -11.29 -3.38 -18.15
N GLY A 140 -11.45 -3.10 -16.85
CA GLY A 140 -10.54 -2.33 -16.02
C GLY A 140 -9.32 -3.09 -15.48
N LEU A 141 -9.23 -4.41 -15.67
CA LEU A 141 -8.12 -5.23 -15.16
C LEU A 141 -6.72 -4.70 -15.53
N PRO A 142 -6.43 -4.25 -16.77
CA PRO A 142 -5.13 -3.65 -17.10
C PRO A 142 -4.79 -2.42 -16.25
N PHE A 143 -5.78 -1.60 -15.89
CA PHE A 143 -5.60 -0.44 -15.01
C PHE A 143 -5.34 -0.85 -13.56
N LEU A 144 -5.98 -1.92 -13.08
CA LEU A 144 -5.67 -2.50 -11.77
C LEU A 144 -4.22 -3.01 -11.70
N PHE A 145 -3.77 -3.72 -12.72
CA PHE A 145 -2.39 -4.18 -12.82
C PHE A 145 -1.40 -3.01 -12.84
N LEU A 146 -1.71 -1.94 -13.57
CA LEU A 146 -0.90 -0.73 -13.61
C LEU A 146 -0.80 -0.08 -12.21
N GLY A 147 -1.93 0.13 -11.53
CA GLY A 147 -1.96 0.72 -10.20
C GLY A 147 -1.20 -0.13 -9.17
N GLY A 148 -1.43 -1.44 -9.17
CA GLY A 148 -0.70 -2.39 -8.32
C GLY A 148 0.80 -2.41 -8.60
N TRP A 149 1.20 -2.39 -9.87
CA TRP A 149 2.61 -2.34 -10.27
C TRP A 149 3.31 -1.08 -9.76
N LEU A 150 2.69 0.09 -9.86
CA LEU A 150 3.23 1.36 -9.35
C LEU A 150 3.40 1.33 -7.83
N ILE A 151 2.45 0.73 -7.10
CA ILE A 151 2.52 0.59 -5.64
C ILE A 151 3.67 -0.35 -5.25
N ILE A 152 3.78 -1.52 -5.87
CA ILE A 152 4.85 -2.49 -5.58
C ILE A 152 6.22 -1.84 -5.82
N ARG A 153 6.37 -1.08 -6.90
CA ARG A 153 7.61 -0.37 -7.22
C ARG A 153 7.92 0.73 -6.22
N ALA A 154 6.92 1.49 -5.77
CA ALA A 154 7.08 2.49 -4.71
C ALA A 154 7.53 1.85 -3.38
N LEU A 155 6.94 0.72 -3.00
CA LEU A 155 7.32 -0.02 -1.79
C LEU A 155 8.76 -0.56 -1.88
N ARG A 156 9.20 -1.00 -3.06
CA ARG A 156 10.59 -1.41 -3.27
C ARG A 156 11.57 -0.25 -3.17
N LEU A 157 11.24 0.88 -3.79
CA LEU A 157 12.00 2.13 -3.67
C LEU A 157 12.14 2.57 -2.21
N GLN A 158 11.08 2.47 -1.41
CA GLN A 158 11.13 2.82 0.02
C GLN A 158 12.01 1.86 0.84
N LYS A 159 11.99 0.56 0.52
CA LYS A 159 12.61 -0.48 1.34
C LYS A 159 14.07 -0.77 0.98
N TYR A 160 14.39 -0.67 -0.30
CA TYR A 160 15.71 -0.99 -0.85
C TYR A 160 16.42 0.26 -1.37
N GLY A 161 15.69 1.22 -1.94
CA GLY A 161 16.28 2.42 -2.55
C GLY A 161 16.50 2.30 -4.05
N ASP A 162 16.17 1.14 -4.63
CA ASP A 162 16.19 0.88 -6.07
C ASP A 162 14.82 0.36 -6.53
N ALA A 163 14.34 0.88 -7.65
CA ALA A 163 13.08 0.51 -8.28
C ALA A 163 13.20 -0.74 -9.16
N THR A 164 14.43 -1.14 -9.52
CA THR A 164 14.67 -2.27 -10.41
C THR A 164 14.58 -3.61 -9.68
N PHE A 165 14.11 -4.65 -10.39
CA PHE A 165 13.96 -5.99 -9.82
C PHE A 165 15.31 -6.62 -9.44
N ARG A 166 16.34 -6.40 -10.27
CA ARG A 166 17.71 -6.89 -10.02
C ARG A 166 18.36 -6.15 -8.84
N GLY A 167 18.36 -4.82 -8.83
CA GLY A 167 18.95 -4.03 -7.76
C GLY A 167 18.28 -4.26 -6.40
N SER A 168 16.93 -4.22 -6.35
CA SER A 168 16.20 -4.51 -5.11
C SER A 168 16.43 -5.93 -4.58
N SER A 169 16.57 -6.93 -5.45
CA SER A 169 16.85 -8.31 -5.03
C SER A 169 18.26 -8.49 -4.47
N ALA A 170 19.26 -7.80 -5.03
CA ALA A 170 20.63 -7.82 -4.54
C ALA A 170 20.71 -7.17 -3.15
N GLN A 171 20.12 -5.99 -2.99
CA GLN A 171 20.09 -5.26 -1.73
C GLN A 171 19.27 -5.97 -0.64
N ALA A 172 18.18 -6.66 -1.02
CA ALA A 172 17.44 -7.52 -0.10
C ALA A 172 18.28 -8.69 0.41
N ARG A 173 19.09 -9.30 -0.48
CA ARG A 173 20.03 -10.37 -0.11
C ARG A 173 21.14 -9.85 0.79
N GLU A 174 21.68 -8.65 0.53
CA GLU A 174 22.68 -8.02 1.40
C GLU A 174 22.13 -7.68 2.78
N GLN A 175 20.94 -7.07 2.87
CA GLN A 175 20.28 -6.82 4.15
C GLN A 175 19.96 -8.12 4.90
N ALA A 176 19.58 -9.19 4.19
CA ALA A 176 19.35 -10.50 4.79
C ALA A 176 20.66 -11.14 5.28
N LYS A 177 21.76 -10.98 4.55
CA LYS A 177 23.11 -11.43 4.97
C LYS A 177 23.59 -10.66 6.21
N ALA A 178 23.45 -9.33 6.23
CA ALA A 178 23.79 -8.50 7.38
C ALA A 178 23.01 -8.91 8.63
N ARG A 179 21.69 -9.12 8.52
CA ARG A 179 20.86 -9.61 9.65
C ARG A 179 21.24 -11.01 10.12
N ARG A 180 21.68 -11.88 9.21
CA ARG A 180 22.15 -13.23 9.57
C ARG A 180 23.53 -13.17 10.24
N GLN A 181 24.38 -12.24 9.85
CA GLN A 181 25.68 -11.99 10.48
C GLN A 181 25.51 -11.39 11.88
N GLU A 182 24.62 -10.41 12.07
CA GLU A 182 24.27 -9.87 13.40
C GLU A 182 23.73 -10.95 14.36
N LYS A 183 22.95 -11.92 13.84
CA LYS A 183 22.48 -13.07 14.63
C LYS A 183 23.55 -14.14 14.88
N ARG A 184 24.62 -14.16 14.10
CA ARG A 184 25.72 -15.13 14.20
C ARG A 184 26.92 -14.59 14.98
N SER A 185 26.97 -13.31 15.30
CA SER A 185 27.96 -12.75 16.22
C SER A 185 27.76 -13.39 17.61
N PRO A 186 28.71 -14.20 18.11
CA PRO A 186 28.60 -14.76 19.44
C PRO A 186 28.68 -13.60 20.44
N SER A 187 27.70 -13.51 21.34
CA SER A 187 27.78 -12.68 22.53
C SER A 187 28.99 -13.14 23.35
N THR A 188 30.13 -12.46 23.20
CA THR A 188 31.34 -12.66 23.99
C THR A 188 31.11 -12.17 25.43
N LYS A 189 30.33 -12.91 26.22
CA LYS A 189 30.40 -12.86 27.68
C LYS A 189 31.03 -14.16 28.15
N SER A 190 32.35 -14.21 27.96
CA SER A 190 33.21 -15.25 28.48
C SER A 190 33.17 -15.23 30.01
N LYS A 191 32.80 -16.37 30.60
CA LYS A 191 33.01 -16.71 32.00
C LYS A 191 34.51 -16.91 32.22
N THR A 192 35.14 -16.09 33.05
CA THR A 192 36.42 -16.47 33.66
C THR A 192 36.23 -16.58 35.17
N ARG A 193 36.22 -17.84 35.62
CA ARG A 193 36.26 -18.28 37.01
C ARG A 193 37.73 -18.45 37.37
N THR A 194 38.28 -17.57 38.20
CA THR A 194 39.54 -17.81 38.90
C THR A 194 39.42 -17.32 40.34
N LYS A 195 39.52 -18.25 41.29
CA LYS A 195 39.62 -18.00 42.73
C LYS A 195 41.06 -17.55 43.05
N THR A 196 41.27 -16.36 43.59
CA THR A 196 42.33 -16.10 44.59
C THR A 196 42.01 -14.80 45.39
N LYS A 197 42.54 -14.75 46.60
CA LYS A 197 42.15 -13.93 47.77
C LYS A 197 42.40 -12.41 47.61
N SER A 198 41.37 -11.60 47.93
CA SER A 198 41.30 -10.27 48.62
C SER A 198 42.53 -9.34 48.80
N PRO A 199 42.36 -8.04 49.16
CA PRO A 199 41.47 -6.99 48.63
C PRO A 199 42.17 -5.60 48.49
N THR A 200 41.84 -4.75 47.49
CA THR A 200 42.06 -3.29 47.63
C THR A 200 41.02 -2.49 46.85
N SER A 201 40.60 -1.40 47.47
CA SER A 201 39.44 -0.54 47.28
C SER A 201 39.36 0.25 45.97
N SER A 202 38.14 0.36 45.40
CA SER A 202 37.58 1.64 44.95
C SER A 202 36.07 1.55 44.69
N VAL A 203 35.31 2.01 45.69
CA VAL A 203 33.98 2.66 45.66
C VAL A 203 32.97 2.26 44.58
N ALA A 204 31.95 1.51 45.00
CA ALA A 204 30.71 1.30 44.28
C ALA A 204 29.67 2.38 44.65
N PRO A 205 28.91 2.95 43.68
CA PRO A 205 27.78 3.82 43.99
C PRO A 205 26.64 3.04 44.68
N SER A 206 26.12 3.71 45.70
CA SER A 206 25.15 3.34 46.73
C SER A 206 23.91 2.55 46.26
N ALA A 207 23.54 1.58 47.11
CA ALA A 207 22.36 0.74 47.01
C ALA A 207 21.06 1.53 47.28
N SER A 208 20.16 1.60 46.30
CA SER A 208 18.75 1.87 46.59
C SER A 208 18.01 0.54 46.78
N LYS A 209 17.52 0.36 48.01
CA LYS A 209 16.72 -0.77 48.47
C LYS A 209 15.36 -0.74 47.74
N ARG A 210 15.12 -1.65 46.80
CA ARG A 210 13.77 -2.13 46.47
C ARG A 210 13.76 -3.64 46.42
N TYR A 211 13.26 -4.20 47.52
CA TYR A 211 12.93 -5.61 47.69
C TYR A 211 12.09 -6.10 46.50
N THR A 212 12.67 -6.99 45.69
CA THR A 212 11.91 -7.86 44.79
C THR A 212 12.16 -9.29 45.27
N PRO A 213 11.15 -9.98 45.83
CA PRO A 213 11.35 -11.31 46.37
C PRO A 213 11.75 -12.30 45.26
N LYS A 214 12.70 -13.19 45.56
CA LYS A 214 13.15 -14.26 44.65
C LYS A 214 11.97 -15.18 44.32
N GLN A 215 11.62 -15.32 43.05
CA GLN A 215 10.74 -16.40 42.60
C GLN A 215 11.41 -17.75 42.88
N GLN A 216 10.67 -18.67 43.50
CA GLN A 216 11.15 -20.03 43.75
C GLN A 216 11.33 -20.79 42.43
N PRO A 217 12.39 -21.62 42.29
CA PRO A 217 12.55 -22.49 41.13
C PRO A 217 11.47 -23.58 41.16
N ARG A 218 10.69 -23.67 40.06
CA ARG A 218 9.74 -24.77 39.83
C ARG A 218 10.55 -26.08 39.75
N LYS A 219 10.35 -26.99 40.72
CA LYS A 219 10.90 -28.35 40.66
C LYS A 219 10.27 -29.10 39.48
N ARG A 220 11.11 -29.92 38.87
CA ARG A 220 10.84 -30.78 37.71
C ARG A 220 9.92 -31.93 38.09
#